data_AF-A0A665URI5-F1
#
_entry.id   AF-A0A665URI5-F1
#
_cell.length_a   1.000
_cell.length_b   1.000
_cell.length_c   1.000
_cell.angle_alpha   90.00
_cell.angle_beta   90.00
_cell.angle_gamma   90.00
#
_symmetry.space_group_name_H-M   'P 1'
#
loop_
_entity.id
_entity.type
_entity.pdbx_description
1 polymer ?
#
loop_
_entity_poly.entity_id
_entity_poly.type
_entity_poly.pdbx_seq_one_letter_code
_entity_poly.pdbx_strand_id
1 'polypeptide(L)'
;MSYLEGTIKKMLPKTYIRKHVAHEIYVAISHFKDMVPKMDKYIYNDGTAKDLMSLTGTIPALFADNTYNIPICLWIEESYPETAPICYVRPTR
;
A
#
# COMPACT_ATOMS: atom_id res chain seq x y z
N MET A 1 -11.93 -5.76 6.48
CA MET A 1 -12.86 -4.60 6.52
C MET A 1 -12.96 -4.06 5.12
N SER A 2 -14.16 -3.76 4.60
CA SER A 2 -14.29 -3.16 3.27
C SER A 2 -14.04 -1.65 3.38
N TYR A 3 -12.99 -1.14 2.73
CA TYR A 3 -12.74 0.30 2.66
C TYR A 3 -13.49 0.89 1.47
N LEU A 4 -14.30 1.91 1.73
CA LEU A 4 -14.88 2.73 0.65
C LEU A 4 -13.80 3.65 0.07
N GLU A 5 -13.81 3.85 -1.25
CA GLU A 5 -12.88 4.76 -1.95
C GLU A 5 -12.88 6.17 -1.31
N GLY A 6 -14.06 6.68 -0.94
CA GLY A 6 -14.20 7.97 -0.26
C GLY A 6 -13.49 8.04 1.10
N THR A 7 -13.39 6.92 1.82
CA THR A 7 -12.64 6.83 3.08
C THR A 7 -11.14 6.87 2.83
N ILE A 8 -10.65 6.12 1.84
CA ILE A 8 -9.23 6.11 1.43
C ILE A 8 -8.80 7.52 1.00
N LYS A 9 -9.62 8.18 0.18
CA LYS A 9 -9.38 9.56 -0.25
C LYS A 9 -9.24 10.50 0.94
N LYS A 10 -10.03 10.33 2.01
CA LYS A 10 -9.97 11.16 3.23
C LYS A 10 -8.67 10.93 4.03
N MET A 11 -8.10 9.72 3.98
CA MET A 11 -6.83 9.40 4.64
C MET A 11 -5.63 10.09 3.98
N LEU A 12 -5.68 10.30 2.67
CA LEU A 12 -4.58 10.90 1.90
C LEU A 12 -4.46 12.42 2.15
N PRO A 13 -3.26 12.93 2.49
CA PRO A 13 -2.96 14.37 2.49
C PRO A 13 -3.17 15.04 1.12
N LYS A 14 -3.26 16.37 1.10
CA LYS A 14 -3.43 17.16 -0.15
C LYS A 14 -2.22 17.12 -1.08
N THR A 15 -1.07 16.72 -0.58
CA THR A 15 0.18 16.54 -1.35
C THR A 15 0.08 15.40 -2.36
N TYR A 16 -0.77 14.40 -2.12
CA TYR A 16 -1.08 13.34 -3.09
C TYR A 16 -2.06 13.82 -4.16
N ILE A 17 -2.03 13.18 -5.33
CA ILE A 17 -3.12 13.20 -6.30
C ILE A 17 -4.29 12.35 -5.77
N ARG A 18 -4.96 12.85 -4.72
CA ARG A 18 -5.87 12.06 -3.84
C ARG A 18 -6.93 11.25 -4.58
N LYS A 19 -7.51 11.78 -5.66
CA LYS A 19 -8.55 11.07 -6.44
C LYS A 19 -7.96 9.85 -7.14
N HIS A 20 -6.82 10.03 -7.82
CA HIS A 20 -6.16 8.96 -8.55
C HIS A 20 -5.62 7.89 -7.59
N VAL A 21 -4.85 8.31 -6.58
CA VAL A 21 -4.25 7.39 -5.60
C VAL A 21 -5.32 6.61 -4.84
N ALA A 22 -6.41 7.25 -4.42
CA ALA A 22 -7.49 6.54 -3.73
C ALA A 22 -8.18 5.49 -4.61
N HIS A 23 -8.35 5.79 -5.90
CA HIS A 23 -8.93 4.86 -6.86
C HIS A 23 -8.04 3.64 -7.07
N GLU A 24 -6.74 3.85 -7.33
CA GLU A 24 -5.76 2.75 -7.49
C GLU A 24 -5.70 1.85 -6.25
N ILE A 25 -5.68 2.45 -5.06
CA ILE A 25 -5.72 1.71 -3.80
C ILE A 25 -7.03 0.93 -3.66
N TYR A 26 -8.17 1.57 -3.95
CA TYR A 26 -9.48 0.92 -3.90
C TYR A 26 -9.57 -0.29 -4.83
N VAL A 27 -9.04 -0.17 -6.05
CA VAL A 27 -8.95 -1.28 -7.00
C VAL A 27 -8.05 -2.40 -6.45
N ALA A 28 -6.87 -2.05 -5.93
CA ALA A 28 -5.93 -3.03 -5.39
C ALA A 28 -6.52 -3.84 -4.23
N ILE A 29 -7.12 -3.18 -3.24
CA ILE A 29 -7.72 -3.87 -2.07
C ILE A 29 -9.01 -4.64 -2.42
N SER A 30 -9.68 -4.27 -3.52
CA SER A 30 -10.84 -5.01 -4.03
C SER A 30 -10.42 -6.37 -4.60
N HIS A 31 -9.22 -6.46 -5.19
CA HIS A 31 -8.62 -7.71 -5.65
C HIS A 31 -7.93 -8.47 -4.51
N PHE A 32 -7.17 -7.77 -3.66
CA PHE A 32 -6.40 -8.34 -2.55
C PHE A 32 -7.02 -7.94 -1.21
N LYS A 33 -7.99 -8.72 -0.75
CA LYS A 33 -8.84 -8.38 0.42
C LYS A 33 -8.10 -8.29 1.75
N ASP A 34 -6.92 -8.89 1.85
CA ASP A 34 -6.07 -8.86 3.04
C ASP A 34 -5.16 -7.62 3.10
N MET A 35 -5.15 -6.81 2.04
CA MET A 35 -4.39 -5.56 1.99
C MET A 35 -5.13 -4.45 2.72
N VAL A 36 -4.41 -3.81 3.65
CA VAL A 36 -4.93 -2.74 4.50
C VAL A 36 -4.22 -1.44 4.17
N PRO A 37 -4.95 -0.39 3.70
CA PRO A 37 -4.40 0.94 3.54
C PRO A 37 -4.23 1.61 4.91
N LYS A 38 -3.10 2.26 5.15
CA LYS A 38 -2.78 2.96 6.39
C LYS A 38 -1.78 4.09 6.14
N MET A 39 -2.03 5.27 6.70
CA MET A 39 -0.99 6.31 6.81
C MET A 39 0.00 5.91 7.91
N ASP A 40 1.27 5.80 7.57
CA ASP A 40 2.32 5.39 8.50
C ASP A 40 3.65 6.10 8.21
N LYS A 41 4.56 6.10 9.17
CA LYS A 41 5.84 6.80 9.06
C LYS A 41 6.86 5.93 8.34
N TYR A 42 7.29 6.37 7.16
CA TYR A 42 8.37 5.78 6.41
C TYR A 42 9.70 6.47 6.75
N ILE A 43 10.78 5.70 6.89
CA ILE A 43 12.14 6.20 7.15
C ILE A 43 12.99 5.86 5.94
N TYR A 44 13.51 6.87 5.27
CA TYR A 44 14.40 6.72 4.12
C TYR A 44 15.81 6.30 4.56
N ASN A 45 16.61 5.84 3.61
CA ASN A 45 17.99 5.40 3.86
C ASN A 45 18.91 6.52 4.38
N ASP A 46 18.57 7.79 4.12
CA ASP A 46 19.28 8.96 4.64
C ASP A 46 18.86 9.36 6.07
N GLY A 47 17.92 8.62 6.67
CA GLY A 47 17.38 8.88 8.00
C GLY A 47 16.23 9.89 8.03
N THR A 48 15.87 10.50 6.91
CA THR A 48 14.68 11.36 6.84
C THR A 48 13.41 10.52 7.03
N ALA A 49 12.38 11.13 7.63
CA ALA A 49 11.12 10.46 7.90
C ALA A 49 9.94 11.22 7.28
N LYS A 50 8.97 10.49 6.72
CA LYS A 50 7.79 11.05 6.08
C LYS A 50 6.56 10.18 6.32
N ASP A 51 5.41 10.80 6.56
CA ASP A 51 4.14 10.06 6.66
C ASP A 51 3.64 9.74 5.26
N LEU A 52 3.64 8.46 4.91
CA LEU A 52 3.24 7.95 3.60
C LEU A 52 2.02 7.03 3.71
N MET A 53 1.29 6.92 2.61
CA MET A 53 0.27 5.89 2.49
C MET A 53 0.96 4.54 2.30
N SER A 54 0.59 3.56 3.12
CA SER A 54 1.06 2.19 3.04
C SER A 54 -0.09 1.24 2.73
N LEU A 55 0.17 0.19 1.96
CA LEU A 55 -0.71 -0.96 1.80
C LEU A 55 0.03 -2.18 2.36
N THR A 56 -0.39 -2.64 3.53
CA THR A 56 0.20 -3.81 4.20
C THR A 56 -0.78 -4.96 4.22
N GLY A 57 -0.33 -6.17 3.89
CA GLY A 57 -1.17 -7.36 3.92
C GLY A 57 -0.44 -8.54 3.28
N THR A 58 -1.20 -9.49 2.76
CA THR A 58 -0.68 -10.64 2.03
C THR A 58 -1.21 -10.69 0.61
N ILE A 59 -0.39 -11.20 -0.30
CA ILE A 59 -0.80 -11.52 -1.67
C ILE A 59 -0.62 -13.03 -1.93
N PRO A 60 -1.53 -13.67 -2.68
CA PRO A 60 -1.36 -15.06 -3.08
C PRO A 60 -0.27 -15.17 -4.15
N ALA A 61 0.71 -16.04 -3.94
CA ALA A 61 1.75 -16.38 -4.91
C ALA A 61 1.84 -17.89 -5.11
N LEU A 62 1.83 -18.35 -6.36
CA LEU A 62 1.96 -19.77 -6.71
C LEU A 62 3.44 -20.15 -6.74
N PHE A 63 3.80 -21.19 -5.99
CA PHE A 63 5.13 -21.79 -6.00
C PHE A 63 5.00 -23.31 -5.83
N ALA A 64 5.55 -24.07 -6.78
CA ALA A 64 5.50 -25.54 -6.78
C ALA A 64 4.10 -26.11 -6.44
N ASP A 65 3.10 -25.72 -7.25
CA ASP A 65 1.68 -26.12 -7.13
C ASP A 65 0.98 -25.74 -5.83
N ASN A 66 1.63 -24.97 -4.95
CA ASN A 66 1.07 -24.47 -3.72
C ASN A 66 0.93 -22.95 -3.77
N THR A 67 -0.20 -22.43 -3.29
CA THR A 67 -0.40 -20.98 -3.14
C THR A 67 -0.01 -20.54 -1.74
N TYR A 68 0.93 -19.61 -1.65
CA TYR A 68 1.41 -19.04 -0.40
C TYR A 68 0.92 -17.60 -0.25
N ASN A 69 0.54 -17.22 0.96
CA ASN A 69 0.17 -15.85 1.31
C ASN A 69 1.44 -15.08 1.67
N ILE A 70 2.04 -14.39 0.69
CA ILE A 70 3.29 -13.67 0.87
C ILE A 70 3.01 -12.32 1.54
N PRO A 71 3.54 -12.06 2.74
CA PRO A 71 3.34 -10.79 3.42
C PRO A 71 4.15 -9.68 2.75
N ILE A 72 3.48 -8.58 2.41
CA ILE A 72 4.08 -7.44 1.73
C ILE A 72 3.69 -6.11 2.38
N CYS A 73 4.47 -5.08 2.08
CA CYS A 73 4.14 -3.69 2.39
C CYS A 73 4.57 -2.80 1.23
N LEU A 74 3.60 -2.10 0.66
CA LEU A 74 3.78 -1.15 -0.43
C LEU A 74 3.68 0.26 0.16
N TRP A 75 4.69 1.09 -0.05
CA TRP A 75 4.65 2.49 0.31
C TRP A 75 4.41 3.34 -0.93
N ILE A 76 3.37 4.17 -0.89
CA ILE A 76 2.97 5.04 -1.98
C ILE A 76 3.53 6.43 -1.69
N GLU A 77 4.44 6.88 -2.54
CA GLU A 77 5.00 8.24 -2.49
C GLU A 77 3.97 9.29 -2.88
N GLU A 78 4.16 10.53 -2.41
CA GLU A 78 3.30 11.67 -2.79
C GLU A 78 3.37 11.98 -4.29
N SER A 79 4.51 11.70 -4.93
CA SER A 79 4.75 11.84 -6.37
C SER A 79 4.17 10.70 -7.21
N TYR A 80 3.54 9.69 -6.61
CA TYR A 80 2.83 8.66 -7.37
C TYR A 80 1.73 9.31 -8.24
N PRO A 81 1.60 8.95 -9.53
CA PRO A 81 2.18 7.76 -10.19
C PRO A 81 3.51 7.98 -10.92
N GLU A 82 4.10 9.18 -10.88
CA GLU A 82 5.39 9.46 -11.54
C GLU A 82 6.52 8.62 -10.93
N THR A 83 6.44 8.39 -9.61
CA THR A 83 7.28 7.45 -8.88
C THR A 83 6.54 6.15 -8.60
N ALA A 84 7.22 5.02 -8.82
CA ALA A 84 6.70 3.71 -8.43
C ALA A 84 6.59 3.56 -6.90
N PRO A 85 5.69 2.69 -6.40
CA PRO A 85 5.66 2.31 -4.99
C PRO A 85 6.98 1.68 -4.52
N ILE A 86 7.32 1.90 -3.25
CA ILE A 86 8.44 1.20 -2.61
C ILE A 86 7.89 -0.10 -1.99
N CYS A 87 8.43 -1.25 -2.43
CA CYS A 87 7.87 -2.56 -2.11
C CYS A 87 8.80 -3.36 -1.19
N TYR A 88 8.26 -3.88 -0.09
CA TYR A 88 8.96 -4.80 0.81
C TYR A 88 8.17 -6.09 1.01
N VAL A 89 8.89 -7.20 1.14
CA VAL A 89 8.36 -8.40 1.80
C VAL A 89 8.47 -8.18 3.31
N ARG A 90 7.48 -8.63 4.07
CA ARG A 90 7.47 -8.55 5.54
C ARG A 90 7.44 -9.95 6.16
N PRO A 91 8.59 -10.65 6.26
CA PRO A 91 8.63 -12.00 6.79
C PRO A 91 7.94 -12.10 8.15
N THR A 92 7.12 -13.13 8.31
CA THR A 92 6.62 -13.54 9.64
C THR A 92 7.72 -14.32 10.36
N ARG A 93 7.62 -14.40 11.70
CA ARG A 93 8.49 -15.28 12.49
C ARG A 93 8.26 -16.75 12.16
#